data_AF-A0A6L3X7V9-F1
#
_entry.id   AF-A0A6L3X7V9-F1
#
_cell.length_a   1.000
_cell.length_b   1.000
_cell.length_c   1.000
_cell.angle_alpha   90.00
_cell.angle_beta   90.00
_cell.angle_gamma   90.00
#
_symmetry.space_group_name_H-M   'P 1'
#
loop_
_entity.id
_entity.type
_entity.pdbx_description
1 polymer ?
#
loop_
_entity_poly.entity_id
_entity_poly.type
_entity_poly.pdbx_seq_one_letter_code
_entity_poly.pdbx_strand_id
1 'polypeptide(L)' 'ARGIGITLTVDERAFSGASPWLFGSVLERLFARLVSINSFTEFTLKSQQRGEIGYWAPRMGKRALV' A
#
# COMPACT_ATOMS: atom_id res chain seq x y z
N ALA A 1 -19.78 2.35 1.15
CA ALA A 1 -18.46 1.90 1.61
C ALA A 1 -17.48 3.07 1.52
N ARG A 2 -16.63 3.29 2.52
CA ARG A 2 -15.62 4.37 2.51
C ARG A 2 -14.29 3.80 2.03
N GLY A 3 -13.74 4.36 0.95
CA GLY A 3 -12.45 3.96 0.39
C GLY A 3 -11.33 4.82 0.93
N ILE A 4 -10.17 4.21 1.18
CA ILE A 4 -8.92 4.91 1.51
C ILE A 4 -7.92 4.58 0.42
N GLY A 5 -7.55 5.58 -0.38
CA GLY A 5 -6.46 5.49 -1.34
C GLY A 5 -5.14 5.89 -0.68
N ILE A 6 -4.15 5.00 -0.71
CA ILE A 6 -2.82 5.23 -0.14
C ILE A 6 -1.81 5.26 -1.27
N THR A 7 -1.18 6.42 -1.49
CA THR A 7 -0.05 6.54 -2.42
C THR A 7 1.23 6.74 -1.63
N LEU A 8 2.19 5.84 -1.81
CA LEU A 8 3.50 5.93 -1.19
C LEU A 8 4.57 6.16 -2.25
N THR A 9 5.29 7.26 -2.12
CA THR A 9 6.44 7.56 -2.98
C THR A 9 7.72 7.23 -2.23
N VAL A 10 8.56 6.39 -2.81
CA VAL A 10 9.84 5.96 -2.24
C VAL A 10 11.02 6.42 -3.10
N ASP A 11 12.15 6.66 -2.46
CA ASP A 11 13.44 6.82 -3.14
C ASP A 11 14.09 5.43 -3.27
N GLU A 12 14.23 4.92 -4.49
CA GLU A 12 14.86 3.61 -4.74
C GLU A 12 16.33 3.56 -4.31
N ARG A 13 17.03 4.70 -4.27
CA ARG A 13 18.43 4.75 -3.86
C ARG A 13 18.59 4.38 -2.38
N ALA A 14 17.56 4.62 -1.57
CA ALA A 14 17.53 4.22 -0.17
C ALA A 14 17.39 2.70 0.04
N PHE A 15 17.06 1.94 -1.01
CA PHE A 15 16.94 0.48 -0.94
C PHE A 15 18.24 -0.24 -1.32
N SER A 16 19.37 0.48 -1.51
CA SER A 16 20.69 -0.10 -1.78
C SER A 16 20.71 -1.14 -2.92
N GLY A 17 19.93 -0.90 -3.97
CA GLY A 17 19.81 -1.80 -5.13
C GLY A 17 18.75 -2.91 -5.00
N ALA A 18 18.11 -3.05 -3.83
CA ALA A 18 16.94 -3.90 -3.68
C ALA A 18 15.68 -3.22 -4.24
N SER A 19 14.73 -4.01 -4.75
CA SER A 19 13.46 -3.48 -5.24
C SER A 19 12.51 -3.16 -4.07
N PRO A 20 11.88 -1.98 -4.04
CA PRO A 20 10.86 -1.64 -3.03
C PRO A 20 9.55 -2.42 -3.17
N TRP A 21 9.45 -3.32 -4.15
CA TRP A 21 8.25 -4.12 -4.42
C TRP A 21 7.78 -4.97 -3.22
N LEU A 22 8.72 -5.65 -2.54
CA LEU A 22 8.38 -6.48 -1.37
C LEU A 22 7.89 -5.61 -0.20
N PHE A 23 8.52 -4.46 0.00
CA PHE A 23 8.11 -3.48 1.00
C PHE A 23 6.67 -3.00 0.74
N GLY A 24 6.35 -2.63 -0.51
CA GLY A 24 4.99 -2.28 -0.91
C GLY A 24 3.98 -3.43 -0.69
N SER A 25 4.37 -4.65 -1.05
CA SER A 25 3.52 -5.84 -0.87
C SER A 25 3.16 -6.12 0.59
N VAL A 26 4.11 -5.88 1.51
CA VAL A 26 3.88 -6.02 2.97
C VAL A 26 3.01 -4.89 3.49
N LEU A 27 3.28 -3.65 3.07
CA LEU A 27 2.53 -2.47 3.49
C LEU A 27 1.06 -2.54 3.09
N GLU A 28 0.76 -2.98 1.86
CA GLU A 28 -0.62 -3.21 1.41
C GLU A 28 -1.39 -4.09 2.40
N ARG A 29 -0.80 -5.23 2.80
CA ARG A 29 -1.42 -6.14 3.75
C ARG A 29 -1.55 -5.53 5.14
N LEU A 30 -0.59 -4.71 5.56
CA LEU A 30 -0.64 -3.99 6.83
C LEU A 30 -1.79 -2.98 6.84
N PHE A 31 -1.94 -2.17 5.79
CA PHE A 31 -3.02 -1.19 5.68
C PHE A 31 -4.39 -1.84 5.73
N ALA A 32 -4.60 -2.96 5.03
CA ALA A 32 -5.84 -3.72 5.10
C ALA A 32 -6.17 -4.25 6.51
N ARG A 33 -5.17 -4.47 7.38
CA ARG A 33 -5.39 -4.85 8.79
C ARG A 33 -5.69 -3.66 9.70
N LEU A 34 -5.17 -2.48 9.39
CA LEU A 34 -5.34 -1.29 10.22
C LEU A 34 -6.70 -0.60 10.03
N VAL A 35 -7.34 -0.78 8.87
CA VAL A 35 -8.65 -0.17 8.57
C VAL A 35 -9.83 -1.01 9.07
N SER A 36 -10.93 -0.33 9.42
CA SER A 36 -12.20 -0.96 9.81
C SER A 36 -12.77 -1.86 8.71
N ILE A 37 -13.53 -2.90 9.09
CA ILE A 37 -14.16 -3.85 8.16
C ILE A 37 -15.09 -3.19 7.13
N ASN A 38 -15.67 -2.03 7.46
CA ASN A 38 -16.56 -1.26 6.59
C ASN A 38 -15.83 -0.34 5.60
N SER A 39 -14.49 -0.40 5.59
CA SER A 39 -13.64 0.39 4.71
C SER A 39 -12.80 -0.51 3.82
N PHE A 40 -12.45 -0.04 2.63
CA PHE A 40 -11.49 -0.71 1.76
C PHE A 40 -10.24 0.17 1.56
N THR A 41 -9.08 -0.45 1.36
CA THR A 41 -7.82 0.22 1.07
C THR A 41 -7.34 -0.11 -0.33
N GLU A 42 -6.96 0.92 -1.08
CA GLU A 42 -6.20 0.81 -2.32
C GLU A 42 -4.78 1.31 -2.06
N PHE A 43 -3.79 0.67 -2.66
CA PHE A 43 -2.39 1.04 -2.45
C PHE A 43 -1.65 1.18 -3.76
N THR A 44 -0.94 2.29 -3.93
CA THR A 44 -0.07 2.56 -5.07
C THR A 44 1.32 2.88 -4.56
N LEU A 45 2.32 2.11 -5.00
CA LEU A 45 3.73 2.38 -4.75
C LEU A 45 4.32 3.09 -5.95
N LYS A 46 4.93 4.25 -5.70
CA LYS A 46 5.65 5.06 -6.69
C LYS A 46 7.10 5.21 -6.28
N SER A 47 7.98 5.31 -7.26
CA SER A 47 9.38 5.65 -7.14
C SER A 47 9.60 7.07 -7.63
N GLN A 48 10.48 7.79 -6.96
CA GLN A 48 10.94 9.10 -7.43
C GLN A 48 11.75 9.00 -8.74
N GLN A 49 12.38 7.85 -9.01
CA GLN A 49 13.26 7.63 -10.15
C GLN A 49 12.51 7.16 -11.40
N ARG A 50 11.55 6.24 -11.26
CA ARG A 50 10.90 5.57 -12.40
C ARG A 50 9.37 5.73 -12.44
N GLY A 51 8.78 6.44 -11.48
CA GLY A 51 7.33 6.62 -11.42
C GLY A 51 6.62 5.42 -10.78
N GLU A 52 5.49 4.99 -11.32
CA GLU A 52 4.71 3.92 -10.70
C GLU A 52 5.47 2.58 -10.68
N ILE A 53 5.55 1.99 -9.48
CA ILE A 53 6.19 0.70 -9.28
C ILE A 53 5.16 -0.40 -9.29
N GLY A 54 4.02 -0.20 -8.61
CA GLY A 54 2.97 -1.20 -8.51
C GLY A 54 1.68 -0.63 -7.93
N TYR A 55 0.57 -1.22 -8.34
CA TYR A 55 -0.76 -0.94 -7.84
C TYR A 55 -1.38 -2.21 -7.27
N TRP A 56 -2.01 -2.08 -6.10
CA TRP A 56 -2.78 -3.13 -5.47
C TRP A 56 -4.25 -2.70 -5.37
N ALA A 57 -5.09 -3.53 -5.98
CA ALA A 57 -6.54 -3.36 -6.04
C ALA A 57 -7.19 -3.25 -4.64
N PRO A 58 -8.39 -2.67 -4.55
CA PRO A 58 -9.10 -2.50 -3.28
C PRO A 58 -9.17 -3.78 -2.46
N ARG A 59 -8.72 -3.72 -1.21
CA ARG A 59 -8.93 -4.79 -0.23
C ARG A 59 -9.85 -4.32 0.89
N MET A 60 -10.85 -5.14 1.22
CA MET A 60 -11.68 -4.90 2.40
C MET A 60 -10.84 -4.97 3.67
N GLY A 61 -11.14 -4.06 4.60
CA GLY A 61 -10.55 -4.03 5.91
C GLY A 61 -10.88 -5.29 6.70
N LYS A 62 -9.95 -5.70 7.57
CA LYS A 62 -10.09 -6.91 8.38
C LYS A 62 -10.33 -6.63 9.87
N ARG A 63 -10.39 -5.37 10.27
CA ARG A 63 -10.60 -5.01 11.68
C ARG A 63 -12.09 -5.04 12.01
N ALA A 64 -12.49 -6.04 12.80
CA ALA A 64 -13.85 -6.13 13.33
C ALA A 64 -14.22 -4.85 14.08
N LEU A 65 -15.46 -4.39 13.87
CA LEU A 65 -16.06 -3.35 14.70
C LEU A 65 -16.51 -4.07 15.98
N VAL A 66 -15.81 -3.81 17.08
CA VAL A 66 -16.28 -4.16 18.43
C VAL A 66 -17.19 -3.05 18.94
#